data_AF-A0A2M7M600-F1
#
_entry.id   AF-A0A2M7M600-F1
#
_cell.length_a   1.000
_cell.length_b   1.000
_cell.length_c   1.000
_cell.angle_alpha   90.00
_cell.angle_beta   90.00
_cell.angle_gamma   90.00
#
_symmetry.space_group_name_H-M   'P 1'
#
loop_
_entity.id
_entity.type
_entity.pdbx_description
1 polymer ?
#
loop_
_entity_poly.entity_id
_entity_poly.type
_entity_poly.pdbx_seq_one_letter_code
_entity_poly.pdbx_strand_id
1 'polypeptide(L)'
;MQHDDYLQLNLTAIPEKLNKVLMEKLKWIFEILLGKVCQTTMFRLMEHEQETIEIYSFDKNLPNRQLAEPIRSQSIVNFENFEKCITNILSYDGSFNIVYGYWHKVNRAYQGSIENAALALTVSIEGILKEFYQDFGQPTEVDLSLFNAGKEVVKNLETEQIIKDRLMSSLANMNNFSSRKVLKHLSSMDLVTNKTITDWQSFRNKSAHADRVGAQDDFQHYLDSFIVA
;
A
#
# COMPACT_ATOMS: atom_id res chain seq x y z
N MET A 1 -22.45 -0.14 -31.28
CA MET A 1 -21.83 -0.50 -29.98
C MET A 1 -21.13 0.77 -29.51
N GLN A 2 -21.63 1.40 -28.46
CA GLN A 2 -21.08 2.66 -27.97
C GLN A 2 -19.77 2.31 -27.23
N HIS A 3 -18.65 2.84 -27.70
CA HIS A 3 -17.34 2.60 -27.12
C HIS A 3 -17.23 3.44 -25.84
N ASP A 4 -16.98 2.80 -24.70
CA ASP A 4 -16.48 3.52 -23.51
C ASP A 4 -15.05 3.99 -23.78
N ASP A 5 -14.64 5.06 -23.10
CA ASP A 5 -13.30 5.65 -23.19
C ASP A 5 -12.25 4.66 -22.61
N TYR A 6 -11.83 3.70 -23.43
CA TYR A 6 -10.89 2.68 -23.04
C TYR A 6 -9.45 3.19 -23.04
N LEU A 7 -8.72 2.92 -21.95
CA LEU A 7 -7.28 3.04 -21.91
C LEU A 7 -6.64 1.92 -22.72
N GLN A 8 -5.95 2.26 -23.81
CA GLN A 8 -5.16 1.33 -24.61
C GLN A 8 -3.69 1.42 -24.19
N LEU A 9 -3.08 0.27 -23.88
CA LEU A 9 -1.65 0.17 -23.63
C LEU A 9 -1.02 -0.69 -24.74
N ASN A 10 -0.12 -0.08 -25.51
CA ASN A 10 0.62 -0.73 -26.58
C ASN A 10 2.05 -1.00 -26.11
N LEU A 11 2.44 -2.26 -26.06
CA LEU A 11 3.80 -2.67 -25.70
C LEU A 11 4.44 -3.36 -26.89
N THR A 12 5.62 -2.88 -27.28
CA THR A 12 6.45 -3.51 -28.30
C THR A 12 7.66 -4.14 -27.64
N ALA A 13 7.84 -5.45 -27.79
CA ALA A 13 8.99 -6.16 -27.24
C ALA A 13 9.46 -7.30 -28.16
N ILE A 14 10.66 -7.83 -27.85
CA ILE A 14 11.20 -9.02 -28.52
C ILE A 14 10.36 -10.24 -28.09
N PRO A 15 9.86 -11.07 -29.02
CA PRO A 15 8.87 -12.12 -28.74
C PRO A 15 9.22 -13.07 -27.58
N GLU A 16 10.50 -13.44 -27.46
CA GLU A 16 11.02 -14.36 -26.43
C GLU A 16 10.89 -13.82 -24.99
N LYS A 17 10.66 -12.51 -24.82
CA LYS A 17 10.51 -11.87 -23.51
C LYS A 17 9.03 -11.76 -23.07
N LEU A 18 8.08 -12.04 -23.95
CA LEU A 18 6.64 -11.90 -23.69
C LEU A 18 6.02 -13.21 -23.17
N ASN A 19 6.34 -13.54 -21.92
CA ASN A 19 5.84 -14.73 -21.22
C ASN A 19 4.59 -14.45 -20.36
N LYS A 20 3.91 -15.51 -19.91
CA LYS A 20 2.67 -15.44 -19.11
C LYS A 20 2.84 -14.60 -17.82
N VAL A 21 4.00 -14.67 -17.18
CA VAL A 21 4.28 -13.91 -15.95
C VAL A 21 4.28 -12.42 -16.23
N LEU A 22 4.99 -11.98 -17.28
CA LEU A 22 5.00 -10.59 -17.72
C LEU A 22 3.58 -10.08 -18.04
N MET A 23 2.77 -10.92 -18.70
CA MET A 23 1.37 -10.60 -19.02
C MET A 23 0.52 -10.36 -17.77
N GLU A 24 0.65 -11.21 -16.76
CA GLU A 24 -0.04 -11.03 -15.47
C GLU A 24 0.44 -9.75 -14.77
N LYS A 25 1.75 -9.44 -14.82
CA LYS A 25 2.29 -8.20 -14.25
C LYS A 25 1.67 -6.97 -14.91
N LEU A 26 1.59 -6.95 -16.24
CA LEU A 26 1.03 -5.85 -17.02
C LEU A 26 -0.45 -5.63 -16.72
N LYS A 27 -1.21 -6.71 -16.57
CA LYS A 27 -2.61 -6.62 -16.13
C LYS A 27 -2.72 -5.98 -14.73
N TRP A 28 -1.93 -6.42 -13.76
CA TRP A 28 -1.99 -5.88 -12.40
C TRP A 28 -1.56 -4.42 -12.34
N ILE A 29 -0.53 -4.02 -13.09
CA ILE A 29 -0.14 -2.62 -13.29
C ILE A 29 -1.34 -1.80 -13.75
N PHE A 30 -2.06 -2.30 -14.75
CA PHE A 30 -3.22 -1.64 -15.32
C PHE A 30 -4.34 -1.41 -14.30
N GLU A 31 -4.67 -2.43 -13.52
CA GLU A 31 -5.67 -2.33 -12.45
C GLU A 31 -5.24 -1.38 -11.33
N ILE A 32 -3.95 -1.36 -10.98
CA ILE A 32 -3.38 -0.42 -10.00
C ILE A 32 -3.54 1.00 -10.50
N LEU A 33 -3.14 1.28 -11.73
CA LEU A 33 -3.21 2.61 -12.35
C LEU A 33 -4.63 3.14 -12.42
N LEU A 34 -5.59 2.30 -12.78
CA LEU A 34 -7.00 2.67 -12.86
C LEU A 34 -7.68 2.77 -11.48
N GLY A 35 -7.02 2.33 -10.40
CA GLY A 35 -7.63 2.28 -9.08
C GLY A 35 -8.87 1.37 -9.01
N LYS A 36 -9.04 0.46 -9.97
CA LYS A 36 -10.18 -0.47 -10.02
C LYS A 36 -9.78 -1.80 -10.63
N VAL A 37 -10.35 -2.87 -10.09
CA VAL A 37 -10.28 -4.19 -10.73
C VAL A 37 -11.16 -4.15 -11.97
N CYS A 38 -10.59 -4.50 -13.11
CA CYS A 38 -11.28 -4.56 -14.38
C CYS A 38 -11.11 -5.94 -15.01
N GLN A 39 -12.03 -6.32 -15.90
CA GLN A 39 -11.70 -7.41 -16.82
C GLN A 39 -10.79 -6.85 -17.91
N THR A 40 -9.80 -7.62 -18.32
CA THR A 40 -8.89 -7.23 -19.40
C THR A 40 -8.91 -8.31 -20.48
N THR A 41 -9.02 -7.89 -21.75
CA THR A 41 -8.68 -8.74 -22.90
C THR A 41 -7.33 -8.29 -23.43
N MET A 42 -6.49 -9.26 -23.77
CA MET A 42 -5.17 -9.01 -24.33
C MET A 42 -5.13 -9.57 -25.75
N PHE A 43 -4.71 -8.75 -26.71
CA PHE A 43 -4.45 -9.18 -28.07
C PHE A 43 -2.95 -9.19 -28.29
N ARG A 44 -2.48 -10.26 -28.95
CA ARG A 44 -1.09 -10.40 -29.37
C ARG A 44 -1.06 -10.23 -30.89
N LEU A 45 -0.43 -9.16 -31.34
CA LEU A 45 -0.26 -8.84 -32.75
C LEU A 45 1.20 -9.12 -33.11
N MET A 46 1.41 -9.95 -34.13
CA MET A 46 2.73 -10.24 -34.67
C MET A 46 2.87 -9.49 -36.00
N GLU A 47 3.74 -8.50 -36.06
CA GLU A 47 4.07 -7.80 -37.29
C GLU A 47 5.60 -7.86 -37.51
N HIS A 48 6.02 -8.49 -38.61
CA HIS A 48 7.44 -8.77 -38.88
C HIS A 48 8.15 -9.53 -37.72
N GLU A 49 9.27 -9.01 -37.22
CA GLU A 49 10.03 -9.54 -36.07
C GLU A 49 9.61 -8.91 -34.72
N GLN A 50 8.54 -8.11 -34.70
CA GLN A 50 8.07 -7.42 -33.51
C GLN A 50 6.75 -8.01 -33.03
N GLU A 51 6.65 -8.19 -31.71
CA GLU A 51 5.41 -8.57 -31.05
C GLU A 51 4.84 -7.34 -30.33
N THR A 52 3.61 -6.98 -30.70
CA THR A 52 2.83 -5.93 -30.06
C THR A 52 1.74 -6.56 -29.20
N ILE A 53 1.63 -6.10 -27.96
CA ILE A 53 0.56 -6.51 -27.07
C ILE A 53 -0.36 -5.32 -26.82
N GLU A 54 -1.63 -5.53 -27.09
CA GLU A 54 -2.69 -4.58 -26.81
C GLU A 54 -3.53 -5.10 -25.65
N ILE A 55 -3.73 -4.25 -24.62
CA ILE A 55 -4.56 -4.57 -23.46
C ILE A 55 -5.77 -3.64 -23.46
N TYR A 56 -6.94 -4.24 -23.38
CA TYR A 56 -8.23 -3.53 -23.30
C TYR A 56 -8.91 -3.89 -21.99
N SER A 57 -9.29 -2.90 -21.18
CA SER A 57 -10.21 -3.15 -20.07
C SER A 57 -11.65 -3.20 -20.53
N PHE A 58 -12.49 -3.94 -19.81
CA PHE A 58 -13.94 -3.89 -19.90
C PHE A 58 -14.48 -3.60 -18.51
N ASP A 59 -15.39 -2.63 -18.43
CA ASP A 59 -16.12 -2.40 -17.20
C ASP A 59 -17.14 -3.53 -17.02
N LYS A 60 -17.05 -4.24 -15.90
CA LYS A 60 -18.20 -4.98 -15.41
C LYS A 60 -18.91 -4.01 -14.48
N ASN A 61 -20.25 -4.06 -14.45
CA ASN A 61 -21.07 -3.51 -13.35
C ASN A 61 -20.76 -4.20 -12.00
N LEU A 62 -19.49 -4.35 -11.64
CA LEU A 62 -19.02 -4.65 -10.31
C LEU A 62 -19.31 -3.41 -9.49
N PRO A 63 -19.90 -3.54 -8.29
CA PRO A 63 -20.15 -2.42 -7.40
C PRO A 63 -18.84 -1.94 -6.75
N ASN A 64 -17.86 -1.57 -7.56
CA ASN A 64 -16.60 -0.99 -7.12
C ASN A 64 -16.76 0.53 -7.11
N ARG A 65 -16.71 1.15 -5.92
CA ARG A 65 -16.31 2.54 -5.74
C ARG A 65 -14.91 2.71 -6.34
N GLN A 66 -14.78 3.51 -7.39
CA GLN A 66 -13.49 3.79 -8.00
C GLN A 66 -12.58 4.42 -6.94
N LEU A 67 -11.41 3.82 -6.66
CA LEU A 67 -10.38 4.54 -5.92
C LEU A 67 -9.93 5.72 -6.79
N ALA A 68 -9.52 6.81 -6.15
CA ALA A 68 -8.76 7.81 -6.89
C ALA A 68 -7.56 7.09 -7.54
N GLU A 69 -7.47 7.22 -8.86
CA GLU A 69 -6.34 6.70 -9.64
C GLU A 69 -5.06 7.15 -8.94
N PRO A 70 -4.12 6.23 -8.65
CA PRO A 70 -2.83 6.61 -8.06
C PRO A 70 -2.12 7.69 -8.88
N ILE A 71 -2.45 7.77 -10.18
CA ILE A 71 -2.00 8.79 -11.11
C ILE A 71 -3.23 9.52 -11.64
N ARG A 72 -3.53 10.71 -11.11
CA ARG A 72 -4.61 11.56 -11.64
C ARG A 72 -4.12 12.27 -12.90
N SER A 73 -4.52 11.80 -14.08
CA SER A 73 -4.18 12.47 -15.33
C SER A 73 -5.26 12.32 -16.40
N GLN A 74 -5.45 13.37 -17.21
CA GLN A 74 -6.27 13.31 -18.43
C GLN A 74 -5.57 12.55 -19.57
N SER A 75 -4.27 12.26 -19.42
CA SER A 75 -3.49 11.53 -20.42
C SER A 75 -2.35 10.75 -19.76
N ILE A 76 -2.35 9.44 -19.94
CA ILE A 76 -1.42 8.50 -19.32
C ILE A 76 0.00 8.56 -19.92
N VAL A 77 0.14 9.16 -21.10
CA VAL A 77 1.42 9.30 -21.84
C VAL A 77 2.27 10.51 -21.42
N ASN A 78 1.74 11.46 -20.64
CA ASN A 78 2.45 12.71 -20.31
C ASN A 78 3.06 12.76 -18.89
N PHE A 79 3.40 11.60 -18.31
CA PHE A 79 3.94 11.57 -16.94
C PHE A 79 5.42 11.16 -16.93
N GLU A 80 6.27 12.06 -16.44
CA GLU A 80 7.70 11.81 -16.18
C GLU A 80 7.89 10.63 -15.19
N ASN A 81 6.90 10.37 -14.34
CA ASN A 81 6.92 9.23 -13.41
C ASN A 81 6.11 8.00 -13.89
N PHE A 82 5.41 8.03 -15.02
CA PHE A 82 4.61 6.89 -15.49
C PHE A 82 5.54 5.82 -16.01
N GLU A 83 6.44 6.17 -16.92
CA GLU A 83 7.49 5.28 -17.39
C GLU A 83 8.33 4.76 -16.22
N LYS A 84 8.65 5.61 -15.24
CA LYS A 84 9.36 5.21 -14.02
C LYS A 84 8.55 4.23 -13.17
N CYS A 85 7.24 4.44 -13.02
CA CYS A 85 6.35 3.56 -12.27
C CYS A 85 6.23 2.19 -12.96
N ILE A 86 5.94 2.17 -14.27
CA ILE A 86 5.91 0.97 -15.09
C ILE A 86 7.24 0.23 -15.02
N THR A 87 8.36 0.94 -15.22
CA THR A 87 9.71 0.38 -15.17
C THR A 87 10.00 -0.22 -13.81
N ASN A 88 9.72 0.49 -12.72
CA ASN A 88 9.93 0.02 -11.36
C ASN A 88 9.10 -1.24 -11.05
N ILE A 89 7.85 -1.29 -11.52
CA ILE A 89 6.99 -2.45 -11.31
C ILE A 89 7.45 -3.64 -12.16
N LEU A 90 7.85 -3.39 -13.41
CA LEU A 90 8.34 -4.44 -14.30
C LEU A 90 9.71 -4.98 -13.87
N SER A 91 10.59 -4.11 -13.37
CA SER A 91 11.91 -4.46 -12.84
C SER A 91 11.86 -5.13 -11.49
N TYR A 92 10.70 -5.11 -10.81
CA TYR A 92 10.51 -5.81 -9.54
C TYR A 92 10.58 -7.32 -9.76
N ASP A 93 11.69 -7.92 -9.36
CA ASP A 93 12.01 -9.35 -9.46
C ASP A 93 11.43 -10.17 -8.32
N GLY A 94 11.04 -9.51 -7.22
CA GLY A 94 10.33 -10.13 -6.11
C GLY A 94 8.92 -10.61 -6.49
N SER A 95 8.27 -11.23 -5.51
CA SER A 95 6.92 -11.79 -5.62
C SER A 95 5.87 -10.72 -5.89
N PHE A 96 5.72 -10.28 -7.15
CA PHE A 96 4.81 -9.20 -7.54
C PHE A 96 3.33 -9.52 -7.22
N ASN A 97 3.01 -10.81 -7.15
CA ASN A 97 1.73 -11.32 -6.65
C ASN A 97 1.44 -10.91 -5.21
N ILE A 98 2.47 -10.76 -4.36
CA ILE A 98 2.33 -10.31 -2.98
C ILE A 98 1.98 -8.82 -2.94
N VAL A 99 2.71 -7.98 -3.69
CA VAL A 99 2.44 -6.53 -3.80
C VAL A 99 1.02 -6.31 -4.31
N TYR A 100 0.67 -6.96 -5.43
CA TYR A 100 -0.67 -6.90 -6.00
C TYR A 100 -1.72 -7.45 -5.03
N GLY A 101 -1.44 -8.55 -4.32
CA GLY A 101 -2.33 -9.10 -3.32
C GLY A 101 -2.67 -8.12 -2.18
N TYR A 102 -1.68 -7.36 -1.71
CA TYR A 102 -1.92 -6.31 -0.72
C TYR A 102 -2.68 -5.12 -1.32
N TRP A 103 -2.34 -4.66 -2.53
CA TRP A 103 -3.13 -3.64 -3.23
C TRP A 103 -4.59 -4.07 -3.42
N HIS A 104 -4.83 -5.32 -3.83
CA HIS A 104 -6.18 -5.84 -4.02
C HIS A 104 -6.96 -5.88 -2.71
N LYS A 105 -6.31 -6.24 -1.59
CA LYS A 105 -6.92 -6.17 -0.25
C LYS A 105 -7.26 -4.74 0.14
N VAL A 106 -6.35 -3.79 -0.09
CA VAL A 106 -6.57 -2.34 0.10
C VAL A 106 -7.78 -1.88 -0.72
N ASN A 107 -7.85 -2.27 -1.99
CA ASN A 107 -8.98 -1.93 -2.86
C ASN A 107 -10.29 -2.53 -2.35
N ARG A 108 -10.34 -3.82 -1.99
CA ARG A 108 -11.55 -4.46 -1.46
C ARG A 108 -11.97 -3.90 -0.12
N ALA A 109 -11.02 -3.53 0.74
CA ALA A 109 -11.28 -2.83 1.98
C ALA A 109 -12.05 -1.54 1.70
N TYR A 110 -11.55 -0.70 0.79
CA TYR A 110 -12.21 0.55 0.39
C TYR A 110 -13.65 0.36 -0.11
N GLN A 111 -14.00 -0.82 -0.65
CA GLN A 111 -15.37 -1.17 -1.05
C GLN A 111 -16.32 -1.53 0.10
N GLY A 112 -15.81 -1.81 1.29
CA GLY A 112 -16.59 -2.18 2.46
C GLY A 112 -17.22 -0.99 3.18
N SER A 113 -17.85 -1.23 4.34
CA SER A 113 -18.16 -0.13 5.27
C SER A 113 -16.86 0.58 5.64
N ILE A 114 -16.94 1.89 5.87
CA ILE A 114 -15.76 2.76 6.04
C ILE A 114 -14.85 2.25 7.18
N GLU A 115 -15.41 1.66 8.22
CA GLU A 115 -14.68 1.10 9.35
C GLU A 115 -13.91 -0.18 8.97
N ASN A 116 -14.56 -1.07 8.22
CA ASN A 116 -13.92 -2.29 7.70
C ASN A 116 -12.86 -1.95 6.65
N ALA A 117 -13.13 -0.92 5.85
CA ALA A 117 -12.17 -0.35 4.92
C ALA A 117 -10.94 0.16 5.67
N ALA A 118 -11.15 0.91 6.73
CA ALA A 118 -10.08 1.51 7.51
C ALA A 118 -9.12 0.47 8.10
N LEU A 119 -9.69 -0.55 8.74
CA LEU A 119 -8.89 -1.61 9.35
C LEU A 119 -8.13 -2.41 8.30
N ALA A 120 -8.79 -2.84 7.22
CA ALA A 120 -8.13 -3.65 6.21
C ALA A 120 -7.09 -2.85 5.40
N LEU A 121 -7.29 -1.54 5.18
CA LEU A 121 -6.28 -0.65 4.61
C LEU A 121 -5.04 -0.54 5.50
N THR A 122 -5.23 -0.23 6.78
CA THR A 122 -4.12 0.00 7.72
C THR A 122 -3.29 -1.25 7.95
N VAL A 123 -3.93 -2.42 8.11
CA VAL A 123 -3.25 -3.72 8.24
C VAL A 123 -2.52 -4.11 6.94
N SER A 124 -3.10 -3.83 5.77
CA SER A 124 -2.44 -4.15 4.50
C SER A 124 -1.19 -3.30 4.28
N ILE A 125 -1.23 -2.01 4.65
CA ILE A 125 -0.04 -1.14 4.66
C ILE A 125 1.03 -1.72 5.59
N GLU A 126 0.67 -2.18 6.80
CA GLU A 126 1.64 -2.85 7.69
C GLU A 126 2.26 -4.10 7.07
N GLY A 127 1.45 -4.90 6.38
CA GLY A 127 1.92 -6.09 5.68
C GLY A 127 2.96 -5.77 4.61
N ILE A 128 2.69 -4.75 3.78
CA ILE A 128 3.64 -4.25 2.77
C ILE A 128 4.95 -3.80 3.42
N LEU A 129 4.86 -3.03 4.51
CA LEU A 129 6.04 -2.50 5.20
C LEU A 129 6.88 -3.63 5.82
N LYS A 130 6.23 -4.65 6.39
CA LYS A 130 6.92 -5.81 6.95
C LYS A 130 7.61 -6.66 5.89
N GLU A 131 6.94 -6.88 4.76
CA GLU A 131 7.44 -7.74 3.69
C GLU A 131 8.62 -7.11 2.95
N PHE A 132 8.50 -5.84 2.57
CA PHE A 132 9.44 -5.20 1.63
C PHE A 132 10.42 -4.24 2.28
N TYR A 133 10.19 -3.87 3.54
CA TYR A 133 10.98 -2.85 4.24
C TYR A 133 11.34 -3.28 5.66
N GLN A 134 11.46 -4.59 5.88
CA GLN A 134 11.74 -5.17 7.20
C GLN A 134 12.97 -4.53 7.86
N ASP A 135 14.04 -4.37 7.08
CA ASP A 135 15.35 -3.88 7.54
C ASP A 135 15.29 -2.47 8.14
N PHE A 136 14.35 -1.64 7.68
CA PHE A 136 14.18 -0.27 8.18
C PHE A 136 13.27 -0.19 9.40
N GLY A 137 12.55 -1.27 9.72
CA GLY A 137 11.59 -1.32 10.81
C GLY A 137 12.07 -2.08 12.03
N GLN A 138 13.11 -2.90 11.89
CA GLN A 138 13.73 -3.65 12.99
C GLN A 138 14.60 -2.74 13.87
N PRO A 139 14.73 -3.03 15.18
CA PRO A 139 15.71 -2.39 16.03
C PRO A 139 17.14 -2.70 15.58
N THR A 140 18.03 -1.72 15.66
CA THR A 140 19.47 -1.93 15.45
C THR A 140 20.10 -2.68 16.64
N GLU A 141 21.32 -3.21 16.49
CA GLU A 141 22.07 -3.77 17.63
C GLU A 141 22.26 -2.73 18.76
N VAL A 142 22.47 -1.46 18.38
CA VAL A 142 22.56 -0.35 19.33
C VAL A 142 21.23 -0.16 20.07
N ASP A 143 20.10 -0.13 19.35
CA ASP A 143 18.77 -0.06 19.96
C ASP A 143 18.55 -1.20 20.97
N LEU A 144 18.86 -2.44 20.58
CA LEU A 144 18.71 -3.62 21.44
C LEU A 144 19.57 -3.53 22.70
N SER A 145 20.81 -3.04 22.58
CA SER A 145 21.69 -2.84 23.73
C SER A 145 21.13 -1.81 24.71
N LEU A 146 20.56 -0.70 24.20
CA LEU A 146 19.93 0.34 25.00
C LEU A 146 18.66 -0.16 25.67
N PHE A 147 17.84 -0.93 24.98
CA PHE A 147 16.61 -1.51 25.55
C PHE A 147 16.93 -2.51 26.67
N ASN A 148 17.98 -3.32 26.52
CA ASN A 148 18.42 -4.24 27.56
C ASN A 148 19.00 -3.51 28.78
N ALA A 149 19.81 -2.47 28.56
CA ALA A 149 20.29 -1.61 29.65
C ALA A 149 19.11 -0.95 30.39
N GLY A 150 18.12 -0.46 29.65
CA GLY A 150 16.90 0.12 30.22
C GLY A 150 16.10 -0.87 31.08
N LYS A 151 16.03 -2.15 30.66
CA LYS A 151 15.36 -3.20 31.45
C LYS A 151 16.04 -3.42 32.81
N GLU A 152 17.37 -3.42 32.85
CA GLU A 152 18.11 -3.54 34.12
C GLU A 152 17.88 -2.33 35.02
N VAL A 153 17.79 -1.11 34.48
CA VAL A 153 17.43 0.08 35.25
C VAL A 153 16.02 -0.05 35.83
N VAL A 154 15.03 -0.46 35.01
CA VAL A 154 13.63 -0.62 35.46
C VAL A 154 13.48 -1.70 36.53
N LYS A 155 14.25 -2.79 36.43
CA LYS A 155 14.25 -3.86 37.44
C LYS A 155 14.66 -3.33 38.82
N ASN A 156 15.66 -2.47 38.84
CA ASN A 156 16.26 -1.91 40.05
C ASN A 156 15.55 -0.63 40.57
N LEU A 157 14.56 -0.11 39.85
CA LEU A 157 13.79 1.05 40.30
C LEU A 157 13.06 0.75 41.62
N GLU A 158 13.09 1.67 42.58
CA GLU A 158 12.30 1.54 43.82
C GLU A 158 10.89 2.06 43.57
N THR A 159 10.01 1.18 43.07
CA THR A 159 8.61 1.49 42.79
C THR A 159 7.77 0.22 42.86
N GLU A 160 6.45 0.38 42.86
CA GLU A 160 5.51 -0.74 42.83
C GLU A 160 5.71 -1.66 41.61
N GLN A 161 5.53 -2.96 41.82
CA GLN A 161 5.73 -3.98 40.79
C GLN A 161 4.89 -3.73 39.53
N ILE A 162 3.65 -3.25 39.68
CA ILE A 162 2.76 -2.94 38.55
C ILE A 162 3.34 -1.87 37.61
N ILE A 163 4.09 -0.91 38.14
CA ILE A 163 4.76 0.12 37.35
C ILE A 163 5.96 -0.49 36.62
N LYS A 164 6.75 -1.32 37.31
CA LYS A 164 7.86 -2.04 36.68
C LYS A 164 7.39 -2.90 35.52
N ASP A 165 6.31 -3.66 35.71
CA ASP A 165 5.77 -4.56 34.69
C ASP A 165 5.32 -3.80 33.44
N ARG A 166 4.69 -2.63 33.61
CA ARG A 166 4.29 -1.76 32.49
C ARG A 166 5.49 -1.21 31.74
N LEU A 167 6.52 -0.74 32.44
CA LEU A 167 7.75 -0.23 31.84
C LEU A 167 8.53 -1.34 31.12
N MET A 168 8.64 -2.52 31.73
CA MET A 168 9.25 -3.70 31.14
C MET A 168 8.51 -4.14 29.87
N SER A 169 7.18 -4.13 29.89
CA SER A 169 6.35 -4.44 28.72
C SER A 169 6.54 -3.42 27.59
N SER A 170 6.66 -2.13 27.93
CA SER A 170 6.95 -1.08 26.96
C SER A 170 8.31 -1.30 26.29
N LEU A 171 9.36 -1.55 27.07
CA LEU A 171 10.71 -1.85 26.56
C LEU A 171 10.74 -3.14 25.73
N ALA A 172 10.00 -4.17 26.13
CA ALA A 172 9.87 -5.40 25.35
C ALA A 172 9.20 -5.14 23.99
N ASN A 173 8.15 -4.31 23.96
CA ASN A 173 7.47 -3.96 22.72
C ASN A 173 8.35 -3.14 21.75
N MET A 174 9.35 -2.40 22.25
CA MET A 174 10.31 -1.68 21.41
C MET A 174 11.24 -2.59 20.60
N ASN A 175 11.35 -3.88 20.97
CA ASN A 175 12.10 -4.88 20.21
C ASN A 175 11.39 -5.32 18.91
N ASN A 176 10.13 -4.92 18.71
CA ASN A 176 9.33 -5.36 17.58
C ASN A 176 9.49 -4.43 16.38
N PHE A 177 9.18 -4.97 15.19
CA PHE A 177 9.07 -4.20 13.95
C PHE A 177 8.14 -3.00 14.12
N SER A 178 8.59 -1.83 13.68
CA SER A 178 7.82 -0.59 13.73
C SER A 178 7.50 -0.06 12.34
N SER A 179 6.24 -0.25 11.91
CA SER A 179 5.71 0.36 10.68
C SER A 179 5.91 1.87 10.65
N ARG A 180 5.86 2.54 11.81
CA ARG A 180 6.11 3.98 11.93
C ARG A 180 7.57 4.35 11.65
N LYS A 181 8.55 3.53 12.08
CA LYS A 181 9.96 3.75 11.75
C LYS A 181 10.17 3.64 10.24
N VAL A 182 9.61 2.61 9.62
CA VAL A 182 9.66 2.44 8.16
C VAL A 182 9.05 3.61 7.42
N LEU A 183 7.82 4.01 7.79
CA LEU A 183 7.16 5.16 7.15
C LEU A 183 7.98 6.45 7.27
N LYS A 184 8.62 6.69 8.42
CA LYS A 184 9.54 7.83 8.58
C LYS A 184 10.77 7.72 7.68
N HIS A 185 11.31 6.51 7.53
CA HIS A 185 12.40 6.27 6.58
C HIS A 185 11.97 6.56 5.13
N LEU A 186 10.80 6.07 4.71
CA LEU A 186 10.24 6.36 3.40
C LEU A 186 9.97 7.86 3.20
N SER A 187 9.59 8.57 4.26
CA SER A 187 9.42 10.03 4.19
C SER A 187 10.75 10.76 4.05
N SER A 188 11.83 10.27 4.64
CA SER A 188 13.18 10.82 4.41
C SER A 188 13.69 10.61 2.97
N MET A 189 13.04 9.73 2.21
CA MET A 189 13.29 9.49 0.79
C MET A 189 12.28 10.21 -0.13
N ASP A 190 11.44 11.09 0.42
CA ASP A 190 10.36 11.80 -0.28
C ASP A 190 9.32 10.89 -0.96
N LEU A 191 9.20 9.63 -0.52
CA LEU A 191 8.23 8.67 -1.07
C LEU A 191 6.84 8.78 -0.41
N VAL A 192 6.78 9.29 0.83
CA VAL A 192 5.54 9.57 1.56
C VAL A 192 5.67 10.85 2.37
N THR A 193 4.57 11.57 2.59
CA THR A 193 4.60 12.81 3.39
C THR A 193 4.44 12.53 4.89
N ASN A 194 4.98 13.41 5.74
CA ASN A 194 4.73 13.35 7.19
C ASN A 194 3.23 13.43 7.55
N LYS A 195 2.45 14.12 6.72
CA LYS A 195 0.99 14.14 6.83
C LYS A 195 0.42 12.73 6.66
N THR A 196 0.78 12.03 5.58
CA THR A 196 0.37 10.65 5.30
C THR A 196 0.69 9.70 6.47
N ILE A 197 1.86 9.84 7.11
CA ILE A 197 2.23 9.02 8.27
C ILE A 197 1.29 9.29 9.45
N THR A 198 1.03 10.57 9.73
CA THR A 198 0.18 11.00 10.84
C THR A 198 -1.26 10.54 10.64
N ASP A 199 -1.75 10.68 9.41
CA ASP A 199 -3.06 10.26 8.96
C ASP A 199 -3.22 8.74 9.11
N TRP A 200 -2.28 7.96 8.57
CA TRP A 200 -2.26 6.50 8.72
C TRP A 200 -2.25 6.07 10.19
N GLN A 201 -1.44 6.73 11.04
CA GLN A 201 -1.35 6.37 12.45
C GLN A 201 -2.64 6.68 13.21
N SER A 202 -3.25 7.84 12.96
CA SER A 202 -4.56 8.22 13.50
C SER A 202 -5.61 7.19 13.11
N PHE A 203 -5.65 6.86 11.82
CA PHE A 203 -6.62 5.93 11.25
C PHE A 203 -6.48 4.52 11.80
N ARG A 204 -5.25 3.98 11.86
CA ARG A 204 -4.92 2.66 12.42
C ARG A 204 -5.35 2.54 13.88
N ASN A 205 -5.04 3.55 14.70
CA ASN A 205 -5.37 3.52 16.11
C ASN A 205 -6.89 3.51 16.33
N LYS A 206 -7.64 4.33 15.57
CA LYS A 206 -9.10 4.40 15.65
C LYS A 206 -9.79 3.15 15.08
N SER A 207 -9.23 2.54 14.02
CA SER A 207 -9.81 1.33 13.43
C SER A 207 -9.51 0.07 14.25
N ALA A 208 -8.39 0.03 14.97
CA ALA A 208 -7.98 -1.12 15.79
C ALA A 208 -8.59 -1.10 17.20
N HIS A 209 -8.87 0.08 17.74
CA HIS A 209 -9.47 0.25 19.05
C HIS A 209 -10.85 0.88 18.86
N ALA A 210 -11.89 0.05 18.90
CA ALA A 210 -13.30 0.43 18.86
C ALA A 210 -13.76 1.23 20.11
N ASP A 211 -12.88 2.02 20.71
CA ASP A 211 -13.19 2.81 21.88
C ASP A 211 -13.89 4.10 21.41
N ARG A 212 -15.23 4.01 21.43
CA ARG A 212 -16.21 5.07 21.17
C ARG A 212 -16.32 5.53 19.71
N VAL A 213 -16.73 4.62 18.82
CA VAL A 213 -17.51 5.03 17.65
C VAL A 213 -18.99 4.96 18.04
N GLY A 214 -19.39 5.89 18.91
CA GLY A 214 -20.81 6.20 19.11
C GLY A 214 -21.21 7.16 18.01
N ALA A 215 -22.12 6.73 17.14
CA ALA A 215 -22.65 7.42 15.96
C ALA A 215 -21.71 7.48 14.73
N GLN A 216 -22.21 6.95 13.60
CA GLN A 216 -21.63 7.07 12.25
C GLN A 216 -21.32 8.52 11.84
N ASP A 217 -21.94 9.51 12.50
CA ASP A 217 -21.84 10.93 12.19
C ASP A 217 -20.45 11.53 12.52
N ASP A 218 -19.79 11.07 13.59
CA ASP A 218 -18.47 11.58 13.98
C ASP A 218 -17.35 11.14 13.03
N PHE A 219 -17.52 9.98 12.38
CA PHE A 219 -16.55 9.46 11.42
C PHE A 219 -16.67 10.15 10.05
N GLN A 220 -17.90 10.44 9.61
CA GLN A 220 -18.16 11.17 8.37
C GLN A 220 -17.66 12.63 8.47
N HIS A 221 -17.95 13.32 9.56
CA HIS A 221 -17.45 14.69 9.79
C HIS A 221 -15.91 14.76 9.81
N TYR A 222 -15.23 13.70 10.28
CA TYR A 222 -13.76 13.63 10.26
C TYR A 222 -13.21 13.40 8.85
N LEU A 223 -13.85 12.56 8.03
CA LEU A 223 -13.45 12.35 6.64
C LEU A 223 -13.63 13.60 5.78
N ASP A 224 -14.68 14.38 6.03
CA ASP A 224 -14.90 15.65 5.34
C ASP A 224 -13.80 16.68 5.68
N SER A 225 -13.21 16.61 6.89
CA SER A 225 -12.05 17.44 7.27
C SER A 225 -10.75 17.03 6.56
N PHE A 226 -10.70 15.83 5.98
CA PHE A 226 -9.53 15.27 5.29
C PHE A 226 -9.50 15.55 3.79
N ILE A 227 -10.67 15.75 3.17
CA ILE A 227 -10.85 15.95 1.72
C ILE A 227 -10.74 17.43 1.32
N VAL A 228 -10.81 18.36 2.29
CA VAL A 228 -10.79 19.83 2.04
C VAL A 228 -9.41 20.48 2.28
N ALA A 229 -8.31 19.71 2.36
CA ALA A 229 -6.95 20.24 2.50
C ALA A 229 -6.05 19.87 1.31
#